data_AF-A0A0A9CVJ9-F1
#
_entry.id   AF-A0A0A9CVJ9-F1
#
_cell.length_a   1.000
_cell.length_b   1.000
_cell.length_c   1.000
_cell.angle_alpha   90.00
_cell.angle_beta   90.00
_cell.angle_gamma   90.00
#
_symmetry.space_group_name_H-M   'P 1'
#
loop_
_entity.id
_entity.type
_entity.pdbx_description
1 polymer ?
#
loop_
_entity_poly.entity_id
_entity_poly.type
_entity_poly.pdbx_seq_one_letter_code
_entity_poly.pdbx_strand_id
1 'polypeptide(L)'
;MLVDWGMQQDTKAYIQGKIKGLITSVKSFQYKRRIEYELYVYIDDGSYISEAFVDNDIVKNMLGLTPGELAAALAGESELASASEIKETMKGFQRFLVKFEGTMLVEFNKNSSIPIVRELSEGCSSSDAWLLLRRLKTFSSERHMQNLDIMDTTP
;
A
#
# COMPACT_ATOMS: atom_id res chain seq x y z
N MET A 1 -9.19 -24.64 -5.22
CA MET A 1 -8.96 -23.18 -5.28
C MET A 1 -8.86 -22.51 -3.91
N LEU A 2 -9.89 -22.48 -3.05
CA LEU A 2 -9.75 -21.93 -1.68
C LEU A 2 -8.87 -22.80 -0.76
N VAL A 3 -8.91 -24.12 -0.93
CA VAL A 3 -8.12 -25.08 -0.12
C VAL A 3 -6.62 -25.04 -0.47
N ASP A 4 -6.28 -24.81 -1.73
CA ASP A 4 -4.88 -24.64 -2.19
C ASP A 4 -4.25 -23.34 -1.64
N TRP A 5 -5.08 -22.34 -1.34
CA TRP A 5 -4.64 -21.05 -0.79
C TRP A 5 -4.18 -21.18 0.67
N GLY A 6 -4.93 -21.91 1.49
CA GLY A 6 -4.54 -22.18 2.89
C GLY A 6 -3.23 -22.97 2.99
N MET A 7 -3.03 -23.94 2.09
CA MET A 7 -1.80 -24.76 2.08
C MET A 7 -0.56 -24.01 1.55
N GLN A 8 -0.72 -23.03 0.64
CA GLN A 8 0.39 -22.20 0.16
C GLN A 8 0.84 -21.13 1.17
N GLN A 9 -0.05 -20.65 2.03
CA GLN A 9 0.31 -19.70 3.10
C GLN A 9 1.34 -20.29 4.07
N ASP A 10 1.26 -21.59 4.36
CA ASP A 10 2.16 -22.24 5.34
C ASP A 10 3.59 -22.49 4.84
N THR A 11 3.84 -22.42 3.54
CA THR A 11 5.20 -22.65 2.98
C THR A 11 5.93 -21.39 2.55
N LYS A 12 5.23 -20.29 2.23
CA LYS A 12 5.87 -19.04 1.79
C LYS A 12 6.33 -18.18 2.96
N ALA A 13 7.46 -17.47 2.81
CA ALA A 13 7.96 -16.54 3.82
C ALA A 13 7.05 -15.31 3.99
N TYR A 14 6.37 -14.93 2.90
CA TYR A 14 5.42 -13.83 2.86
C TYR A 14 4.36 -14.07 1.78
N ILE A 15 3.26 -13.32 1.88
CA ILE A 15 2.23 -13.20 0.84
C ILE A 15 2.12 -11.73 0.45
N GLN A 16 1.83 -11.48 -0.83
CA GLN A 16 1.60 -10.13 -1.35
C GLN A 16 0.23 -10.04 -2.00
N GLY A 17 -0.42 -8.89 -1.81
CA GLY A 17 -1.70 -8.57 -2.43
C GLY A 17 -1.72 -7.11 -2.85
N LYS A 18 -2.31 -6.84 -4.02
CA LYS A 18 -2.54 -5.47 -4.49
C LYS A 18 -3.95 -5.03 -4.06
N ILE A 19 -4.04 -3.94 -3.33
CA ILE A 19 -5.30 -3.33 -2.89
C ILE A 19 -5.45 -1.93 -3.48
N LYS A 20 -6.69 -1.41 -3.56
CA LYS A 20 -6.94 0.02 -3.75
C LYS A 20 -7.35 0.60 -2.39
N GLY A 21 -6.79 1.74 -2.03
CA GLY A 21 -7.08 2.38 -0.76
C GLY A 21 -6.51 3.77 -0.66
N LEU A 22 -6.61 4.31 0.55
CA LEU A 22 -6.09 5.62 0.93
C LEU A 22 -5.29 5.52 2.23
N ILE A 23 -4.42 6.50 2.45
CA ILE A 23 -3.75 6.68 3.74
C ILE A 23 -4.66 7.57 4.60
N THR A 24 -5.18 7.04 5.70
CA THR A 24 -6.08 7.79 6.59
C THR A 24 -5.31 8.69 7.54
N SER A 25 -4.18 8.22 8.06
CA SER A 25 -3.34 8.98 8.99
C SER A 25 -1.91 8.43 9.08
N VAL A 26 -1.00 9.30 9.51
CA VAL A 26 0.37 8.92 9.88
C VAL A 26 0.39 8.61 11.37
N LYS A 27 0.75 7.38 11.74
CA LYS A 27 0.92 6.97 13.14
C LYS A 27 2.26 7.44 13.69
N SER A 28 3.34 7.23 12.94
CA SER A 28 4.67 7.74 13.32
C SER A 28 5.59 7.87 12.12
N PHE A 29 6.53 8.81 12.19
CA PHE A 29 7.60 8.97 11.20
C PHE A 29 8.91 9.27 11.93
N GLN A 30 9.91 8.39 11.79
CA GLN A 30 11.24 8.56 12.39
C GLN A 30 12.33 8.45 11.33
N TYR A 31 13.22 9.43 11.34
CA TYR A 31 14.43 9.49 10.51
C TYR A 31 15.68 9.88 11.30
N LYS A 32 15.50 10.52 12.46
CA LYS A 32 16.62 10.98 13.29
C LYS A 32 17.32 9.79 13.92
N ARG A 33 18.65 9.72 13.78
CA ARG A 33 19.50 8.64 14.33
C ARG A 33 19.07 7.23 13.84
N ARG A 34 18.50 7.15 12.64
CA ARG A 34 18.14 5.89 11.99
C ARG A 34 18.99 5.67 10.74
N ILE A 35 19.19 4.39 10.40
CA ILE A 35 19.78 3.97 9.13
C ILE A 35 18.73 3.89 8.01
N GLU A 36 17.48 3.64 8.38
CA GLU A 36 16.32 3.53 7.49
C GLU A 36 15.18 4.39 8.02
N TYR A 37 14.30 4.82 7.12
CA TYR A 37 13.08 5.51 7.52
C TYR A 37 12.11 4.55 8.20
N GLU A 38 11.54 4.97 9.33
CA GLU A 38 10.42 4.27 9.95
C GLU A 38 9.16 5.09 9.74
N LEU A 39 8.28 4.63 8.85
CA LEU A 39 7.00 5.28 8.60
C LEU A 39 5.86 4.29 8.85
N TYR A 40 5.08 4.56 9.89
CA TYR A 40 3.84 3.84 10.17
C TYR A 40 2.65 4.69 9.81
N VAL A 41 1.71 4.10 9.09
CA VAL A 41 0.47 4.74 8.63
C VAL A 41 -0.72 3.85 8.92
N TYR A 42 -1.92 4.42 8.88
CA TYR A 42 -3.15 3.66 8.78
C TYR A 42 -3.65 3.70 7.34
N ILE A 43 -3.90 2.54 6.75
CA ILE A 43 -4.44 2.38 5.40
C ILE A 43 -5.89 1.88 5.47
N ASP A 44 -6.73 2.34 4.55
CA ASP A 44 -8.13 1.96 4.42
C ASP A 44 -8.43 1.55 2.97
N ASP A 45 -8.95 0.33 2.78
CA ASP A 45 -9.37 -0.21 1.49
C ASP A 45 -10.89 -0.22 1.29
N GLY A 46 -11.64 0.36 2.23
CA GLY A 46 -13.10 0.38 2.29
C GLY A 46 -13.73 -0.85 2.96
N SER A 47 -12.94 -1.88 3.28
CA SER A 47 -13.39 -3.06 4.04
C SER A 47 -12.78 -3.11 5.44
N TYR A 48 -11.52 -2.70 5.59
CA TYR A 48 -10.81 -2.70 6.86
C TYR A 48 -9.75 -1.60 6.94
N ILE A 49 -9.66 -0.96 8.11
CA ILE A 49 -8.57 -0.03 8.42
C ILE A 49 -7.49 -0.80 9.18
N SER A 50 -6.26 -0.76 8.67
CA SER A 50 -5.12 -1.44 9.30
C SER A 50 -3.93 -0.51 9.47
N GLU A 51 -3.16 -0.73 10.52
CA GLU A 51 -1.81 -0.18 10.62
C GLU A 51 -0.91 -0.87 9.58
N ALA A 52 -0.06 -0.10 8.91
CA ALA A 52 0.92 -0.62 7.96
C ALA A 52 2.25 0.12 8.10
N PHE A 53 3.34 -0.60 7.82
CA PHE A 53 4.68 -0.05 7.72
C PHE A 53 4.99 0.27 6.25
N VAL A 54 5.42 1.48 5.95
CA VAL A 54 5.82 1.86 4.59
C VAL A 54 7.29 1.53 4.40
N ASP A 55 7.61 0.79 3.34
CA ASP A 55 8.98 0.40 3.02
C ASP A 55 9.92 1.62 2.92
N ASN A 56 11.11 1.49 3.49
CA ASN A 56 12.14 2.52 3.52
C ASN A 56 12.43 3.07 2.11
N ASP A 57 12.48 2.20 1.10
CA ASP A 57 12.85 2.60 -0.25
C ASP A 57 11.79 3.51 -0.88
N ILE A 58 10.51 3.34 -0.53
CA ILE A 58 9.45 4.27 -0.95
C ILE A 58 9.72 5.67 -0.40
N VAL A 59 9.97 5.77 0.90
CA VAL A 59 10.21 7.06 1.57
C VAL A 59 11.48 7.72 1.04
N LYS A 60 12.55 6.94 0.89
CA LYS A 60 13.82 7.40 0.33
C LYS A 60 13.66 7.91 -1.10
N ASN A 61 12.93 7.20 -1.95
CA ASN A 61 12.69 7.61 -3.34
C ASN A 61 11.85 8.88 -3.44
N MET A 62 10.87 9.08 -2.54
CA MET A 62 10.05 10.30 -2.52
C MET A 62 10.81 11.52 -1.98
N LEU A 63 11.68 11.33 -0.98
CA LEU A 63 12.45 12.42 -0.39
C LEU A 63 13.77 12.70 -1.11
N GLY A 64 14.29 11.73 -1.88
CA GLY A 64 15.56 11.82 -2.60
C GLY A 64 16.80 11.76 -1.70
N LEU A 65 16.64 11.49 -0.40
CA LEU A 65 17.72 11.50 0.60
C LEU A 65 17.60 10.32 1.56
N THR A 66 18.72 9.86 2.09
CA THR A 66 18.76 8.94 3.24
C THR A 66 18.36 9.66 4.55
N PRO A 67 17.98 8.93 5.60
CA PRO A 67 17.62 9.54 6.90
C PRO A 67 18.74 10.42 7.48
N GLY A 68 19.99 10.00 7.32
CA GLY A 68 21.17 10.74 7.77
C GLY A 68 21.37 12.05 7.00
N GLU A 69 21.29 12.00 5.67
CA GLU A 69 21.39 13.21 4.82
C GLU A 69 20.25 14.18 5.08
N LEU A 70 19.02 13.66 5.27
CA LEU A 70 17.86 14.48 5.63
C LEU A 70 18.07 15.20 6.96
N ALA A 71 18.58 14.48 7.97
CA ALA A 71 18.87 15.06 9.28
C ALA A 71 19.98 16.13 9.21
N ALA A 72 21.07 15.85 8.48
CA ALA A 72 22.16 16.80 8.28
C ALA A 72 21.71 18.06 7.52
N ALA A 73 20.92 17.89 6.46
CA ALA A 73 20.39 19.01 5.67
C ALA A 73 19.43 19.89 6.49
N LEU A 74 18.59 19.29 7.33
CA LEU A 74 17.73 20.05 8.25
C LEU A 74 18.50 20.77 9.36
N ALA A 75 19.65 20.25 9.75
CA ALA A 75 20.57 20.91 10.69
C ALA A 75 21.41 22.03 10.02
N GLY A 76 21.37 22.14 8.69
CA GLY A 76 22.20 23.09 7.94
C GLY A 76 23.66 22.64 7.77
N GLU A 77 23.93 21.36 7.98
CA GLU A 77 25.27 20.75 7.94
C GLU A 77 25.56 20.05 6.60
N SER A 78 24.65 20.15 5.63
CA SER A 78 24.75 19.46 4.34
C SER A 78 24.97 20.44 3.19
N GLU A 79 25.87 20.07 2.26
CA GLU A 79 26.06 20.76 0.98
C GLU A 79 25.13 20.24 -0.13
N LEU A 80 24.45 19.11 0.08
CA LEU A 80 23.59 18.47 -0.93
C LEU A 80 22.30 19.26 -1.20
N ALA A 81 21.75 19.92 -0.18
CA ALA A 81 20.51 20.67 -0.28
C ALA A 81 20.39 21.66 0.88
N SER A 82 19.80 22.82 0.61
CA SER A 82 19.52 23.81 1.65
C SER A 82 18.39 23.35 2.58
N ALA A 83 18.42 23.81 3.83
CA ALA A 83 17.36 23.52 4.80
C ALA A 83 15.97 23.99 4.33
N SER A 84 15.88 25.03 3.49
CA SER A 84 14.62 25.50 2.90
C SER A 84 14.07 24.54 1.84
N GLU A 85 14.92 24.03 0.95
CA GLU A 85 14.51 23.08 -0.09
C GLU A 85 14.01 21.79 0.55
N ILE A 86 14.74 21.28 1.54
CA ILE A 86 14.35 20.06 2.25
C ILE A 86 13.04 20.23 3.02
N LYS A 87 12.80 21.41 3.62
CA LYS A 87 11.50 21.71 4.23
C LYS A 87 10.37 21.69 3.20
N GLU A 88 10.61 22.16 1.97
CA GLU A 88 9.59 22.12 0.92
C GLU A 88 9.37 20.70 0.39
N THR A 89 10.42 19.90 0.21
CA THR A 89 10.33 18.47 -0.12
C THR A 89 9.52 17.71 0.94
N MET A 90 9.81 17.96 2.22
CA MET A 90 9.07 17.38 3.35
C MET A 90 7.59 17.76 3.35
N LYS A 91 7.25 19.01 3.04
CA LYS A 91 5.86 19.44 2.87
C LYS A 91 5.21 18.76 1.65
N GLY A 92 5.96 18.59 0.56
CA GLY A 92 5.53 17.83 -0.62
C GLY A 92 5.16 16.40 -0.26
N PHE A 93 6.03 15.73 0.49
CA PHE A 93 5.78 14.38 1.00
C PHE A 93 4.57 14.32 1.93
N GLN A 94 4.41 15.29 2.84
CA GLN A 94 3.19 15.38 3.67
C GLN A 94 1.92 15.56 2.82
N ARG A 95 1.95 16.42 1.80
CA ARG A 95 0.82 16.63 0.88
C ARG A 95 0.49 15.35 0.11
N PHE A 96 1.50 14.60 -0.31
CA PHE A 96 1.33 13.29 -0.93
C PHE A 96 0.62 12.32 0.03
N LEU A 97 1.11 12.15 1.26
CA LEU A 97 0.51 11.25 2.25
C LEU A 97 -0.96 11.59 2.54
N VAL A 98 -1.29 12.89 2.64
CA VAL A 98 -2.66 13.36 2.88
C VAL A 98 -3.59 13.09 1.70
N LYS A 99 -3.08 13.15 0.47
CA LYS A 99 -3.88 13.03 -0.76
C LYS A 99 -3.85 11.64 -1.37
N PHE A 100 -3.01 10.75 -0.85
CA PHE A 100 -2.81 9.45 -1.46
C PHE A 100 -4.13 8.70 -1.54
N GLU A 101 -4.56 8.48 -2.77
CA GLU A 101 -5.61 7.55 -3.12
C GLU A 101 -5.12 6.78 -4.34
N GLY A 102 -5.01 5.47 -4.20
CA GLY A 102 -4.37 4.69 -5.24
C GLY A 102 -4.31 3.21 -4.96
N THR A 103 -3.45 2.52 -5.69
CA THR A 103 -3.16 1.11 -5.44
C THR A 103 -1.92 0.95 -4.59
N MET A 104 -1.97 -0.03 -3.68
CA MET A 104 -0.88 -0.39 -2.78
C MET A 104 -0.54 -1.86 -2.97
N LEU A 105 0.74 -2.19 -3.11
CA LEU A 105 1.19 -3.58 -2.97
C LEU A 105 1.52 -3.81 -1.50
N VAL A 106 0.76 -4.69 -0.86
CA VAL A 106 0.87 -4.97 0.57
C VAL A 106 1.41 -6.37 0.78
N GLU A 107 2.43 -6.49 1.61
CA GLU A 107 3.06 -7.74 1.99
C GLU A 107 2.72 -8.09 3.44
N PHE A 108 2.26 -9.31 3.66
CA PHE A 108 2.17 -9.92 4.99
C PHE A 108 3.28 -10.97 5.10
N ASN A 109 4.22 -10.75 6.01
CA ASN A 109 5.24 -11.71 6.32
C ASN A 109 4.88 -12.48 7.61
N LYS A 110 5.44 -13.68 7.80
CA LYS A 110 5.16 -14.49 8.99
C LYS A 110 5.76 -13.96 10.29
N ASN A 111 6.71 -13.04 10.17
CA ASN A 111 7.53 -12.57 11.28
C ASN A 111 7.02 -11.24 11.87
N SER A 112 5.98 -10.64 11.28
CA SER A 112 5.42 -9.34 11.63
C SER A 112 3.90 -9.42 11.60
N SER A 113 3.27 -8.91 12.65
CA SER A 113 1.82 -8.71 12.68
C SER A 113 1.37 -7.48 11.89
N ILE A 114 2.31 -6.63 11.46
CA ILE A 114 2.04 -5.39 10.72
C ILE A 114 2.41 -5.62 9.25
N PRO A 115 1.48 -5.41 8.31
CA PRO A 115 1.76 -5.48 6.89
C PRO A 115 2.76 -4.41 6.43
N ILE A 116 3.53 -4.73 5.39
CA ILE A 116 4.49 -3.83 4.78
C ILE A 116 3.94 -3.36 3.44
N VAL A 117 3.82 -2.05 3.25
CA VAL A 117 3.52 -1.44 1.96
C VAL A 117 4.80 -1.41 1.15
N ARG A 118 4.86 -2.22 0.09
CA ARG A 118 6.00 -2.35 -0.82
C ARG A 118 5.93 -1.41 -2.02
N GLU A 119 4.73 -1.00 -2.42
CA GLU A 119 4.53 -0.06 -3.51
C GLU A 119 3.34 0.86 -3.24
N LEU A 120 3.45 2.13 -3.65
CA LEU A 120 2.38 3.13 -3.67
C LEU A 120 2.26 3.67 -5.09
N SER A 121 1.10 3.52 -5.72
CA SER A 121 0.81 4.07 -7.05
C SER A 121 -0.48 4.88 -7.00
N GLU A 122 -0.39 6.19 -7.21
CA GLU A 122 -1.56 7.08 -7.20
C GLU A 122 -2.56 6.74 -8.32
N GLY A 123 -3.84 6.87 -8.00
CA GLY A 123 -4.93 6.65 -8.93
C GLY A 123 -5.19 5.18 -9.26
N CYS A 124 -5.83 4.95 -10.39
CA CYS A 124 -6.16 3.62 -10.89
C CYS A 124 -5.96 3.61 -12.40
N SER A 125 -5.27 2.58 -12.91
CA SER A 125 -5.07 2.43 -14.35
C SER A 125 -6.36 1.98 -15.04
N SER A 126 -6.57 2.41 -16.28
CA SER A 126 -7.73 1.95 -17.07
C SER A 126 -7.73 0.43 -17.25
N SER A 127 -6.56 -0.20 -17.36
CA SER A 127 -6.44 -1.67 -17.43
C SER A 127 -6.97 -2.35 -16.16
N ASP A 128 -6.64 -1.82 -14.98
CA ASP A 128 -7.13 -2.36 -13.71
C ASP A 128 -8.66 -2.21 -13.60
N ALA A 129 -9.21 -1.07 -14.06
CA ALA A 129 -10.65 -0.86 -14.13
C ALA A 129 -11.35 -1.86 -15.07
N TRP A 130 -10.78 -2.14 -16.25
CA TRP A 130 -11.31 -3.14 -17.17
C TRP A 130 -11.27 -4.56 -16.59
N LEU A 131 -10.19 -4.91 -15.87
CA LEU A 131 -10.10 -6.19 -15.16
C LEU A 131 -11.16 -6.31 -14.07
N LEU A 132 -11.46 -5.22 -13.34
CA LEU A 132 -12.57 -5.19 -12.38
C LEU A 132 -13.93 -5.40 -13.08
N LEU A 133 -14.19 -4.68 -14.17
CA LEU A 133 -15.44 -4.84 -14.92
C LEU A 133 -15.62 -6.26 -15.45
N ARG A 134 -14.54 -6.88 -15.95
CA ARG A 134 -14.57 -8.29 -16.41
C ARG A 134 -14.97 -9.23 -15.27
N ARG A 135 -14.35 -9.09 -14.09
CA ARG A 135 -14.70 -9.88 -12.90
C ARG A 135 -16.18 -9.71 -12.54
N LEU A 136 -16.66 -8.47 -12.47
CA LEU A 136 -18.06 -8.18 -12.15
C LEU A 136 -19.04 -8.83 -13.13
N LYS A 137 -18.75 -8.81 -14.43
CA LYS A 137 -19.56 -9.47 -15.46
C LYS A 137 -19.56 -10.99 -15.29
N THR A 138 -18.40 -11.60 -15.07
CA THR A 138 -18.30 -13.05 -14.82
C THR A 138 -19.13 -13.46 -13.59
N PHE A 139 -19.00 -12.75 -12.47
CA PHE A 139 -19.82 -13.00 -11.27
C PHE A 139 -21.33 -12.81 -11.51
N SER A 140 -21.71 -11.87 -12.37
CA SER A 140 -23.12 -11.68 -12.73
C SER A 140 -23.65 -12.85 -13.56
N SER A 141 -22.85 -13.36 -14.49
CA SER A 141 -23.21 -14.52 -15.32
C SER A 141 -23.28 -15.80 -14.49
N GLU A 142 -22.35 -16.03 -13.57
CA GLU A 142 -22.37 -17.19 -12.66
C GLU A 142 -23.59 -17.16 -11.72
N ARG A 143 -23.93 -16.00 -11.16
CA ARG A 143 -25.17 -15.83 -10.37
C ARG A 143 -26.44 -16.01 -11.21
N HIS A 144 -26.40 -15.63 -12.48
CA HIS A 144 -27.53 -15.87 -13.37
C HIS A 144 -27.71 -17.36 -13.67
N MET A 145 -26.61 -18.11 -13.90
CA MET A 145 -26.66 -19.56 -14.08
C MET A 145 -27.10 -20.30 -12.81
N GLN A 146 -26.60 -19.93 -11.63
CA GLN A 146 -27.04 -20.52 -10.36
C GLN A 146 -28.55 -20.31 -10.10
N ASN A 147 -29.12 -19.17 -10.49
CA ASN A 147 -30.56 -18.94 -10.36
C ASN A 147 -31.40 -19.73 -11.38
N LEU A 148 -30.84 -20.07 -12.55
CA LEU A 148 -31.51 -20.90 -13.55
C LEU A 148 -31.49 -22.38 -13.16
N ASP A 149 -30.42 -22.88 -12.55
CA ASP A 149 -30.34 -24.27 -12.04
C ASP A 149 -31.28 -24.52 -10.84
N ILE A 150 -31.68 -23.48 -10.09
CA ILE A 150 -32.67 -23.58 -9.00
C ILE A 150 -34.11 -23.69 -9.56
N MET A 151 -34.33 -23.29 -10.82
CA MET A 151 -35.63 -23.40 -11.50
C MET A 151 -35.75 -24.64 -12.38
N ASP A 152 -35.10 -25.76 -12.02
CA ASP A 152 -35.46 -27.07 -12.56
C ASP A 152 -36.72 -27.58 -11.83
N THR A 153 -37.87 -27.05 -12.23
CA THR A 153 -39.19 -27.56 -11.83
C THR A 153 -39.55 -28.73 -12.73
N THR A 154 -38.95 -29.90 -12.49
CA THR A 154 -39.45 -31.16 -13.05
C THR A 154 -40.61 -31.67 -12.16
N PRO A 155 -41.82 -31.91 -12.71
CA PRO A 155 -42.84 -32.71 -12.03
C PRO A 155 -42.50 -34.20 -12.03
#